data_AF-A0A1G7A674-F1
#
_entry.id   AF-A0A1G7A674-F1
#
_cell.length_a   1.000
_cell.length_b   1.000
_cell.length_c   1.000
_cell.angle_alpha   90.00
_cell.angle_beta   90.00
_cell.angle_gamma   90.00
#
_symmetry.space_group_name_H-M   'P 1'
#
loop_
_entity.id
_entity.type
_entity.pdbx_description
1 polymer ?
#
loop_
_entity_poly.entity_id
_entity_poly.type
_entity_poly.pdbx_seq_one_letter_code
_entity_poly.pdbx_strand_id
1 'polypeptide(L)'
;MDKQKVVNYIAATTNFYGVVPYEKLAEIYTEQTGHQVSAEEVRMLARESEEELDRMFVWTGPEFLAHNAIIQKGEAEIYLEATKGKAFYVPQAEELLRYSDGKYVEMTPQAKALETFAGKRPEYDDEEIRKLMGWVRSAANQAEGDAFQNLIHHLQVGGYPGKMDPDDFEDLMRYAAHMFNHVRSWALRGHTPYEMGEEILLGMPRPELDEGVQEKVDYILALTHLWGIAPVTKVREVFNQQNGTALADSDFAAVLKDPSAAEWLDRGFVHVKGDRFIHEDLLDPEQYEYYSKQANGKPYYVPGKEELLRYADADHYEDTAELAAFRKFAERKLFRGEEARAINWVDYAQYLAASNTPPAQAMGLLLDDEGIVFDDDRQANELIGLFFDMVNATRMWENRGHTPNELRESGPLKVLSGGAATGGGQPVSEKVGRNDPCLCGSGKKYKKCCGK
;
A
#
# COMPACT_ATOMS: atom_id res chain seq x y z
N MET A 1 -32.98 -41.09 14.23
CA MET A 1 -32.58 -39.74 13.77
C MET A 1 -32.62 -38.83 14.97
N ASP A 2 -31.51 -38.17 15.30
CA ASP A 2 -31.48 -37.14 16.33
C ASP A 2 -32.02 -35.84 15.72
N LYS A 3 -33.25 -35.46 16.08
CA LYS A 3 -33.92 -34.28 15.54
C LYS A 3 -33.11 -33.00 15.81
N GLN A 4 -32.56 -32.85 17.01
CA GLN A 4 -31.78 -31.67 17.37
C GLN A 4 -30.51 -31.58 16.52
N LYS A 5 -29.88 -32.71 16.22
CA LYS A 5 -28.70 -32.74 15.35
C LYS A 5 -29.02 -32.20 13.96
N VAL A 6 -30.14 -32.60 13.36
CA VAL A 6 -30.54 -32.09 12.03
C VAL A 6 -30.89 -30.59 12.10
N VAL A 7 -31.56 -30.12 13.16
CA VAL A 7 -31.81 -28.68 13.39
C VAL A 7 -30.50 -27.88 13.46
N ASN A 8 -29.48 -28.38 14.15
CA ASN A 8 -28.17 -27.74 14.20
C ASN A 8 -27.49 -27.69 12.81
N TYR A 9 -27.67 -28.73 11.98
CA TYR A 9 -27.20 -28.74 10.60
C TYR A 9 -27.96 -27.76 9.71
N ILE A 10 -29.27 -27.59 9.92
CA ILE A 10 -30.07 -26.56 9.25
C ILE A 10 -29.49 -25.18 9.56
N ALA A 11 -29.35 -24.83 10.83
CA ALA A 11 -28.77 -23.56 11.23
C ALA A 11 -27.35 -23.35 10.70
N ALA A 12 -26.48 -24.35 10.88
CA ALA A 12 -25.09 -24.28 10.45
C ALA A 12 -24.95 -24.07 8.94
N THR A 13 -25.64 -24.87 8.13
CA THR A 13 -25.57 -24.76 6.67
C THR A 13 -26.16 -23.43 6.18
N THR A 14 -27.28 -22.99 6.74
CA THR A 14 -27.88 -21.69 6.37
C THR A 14 -26.96 -20.52 6.74
N ASN A 15 -26.35 -20.52 7.94
CA ASN A 15 -25.43 -19.46 8.37
C ASN A 15 -24.09 -19.47 7.61
N PHE A 16 -23.72 -20.60 7.02
CA PHE A 16 -22.49 -20.79 6.25
C PHE A 16 -22.66 -20.47 4.75
N TYR A 17 -23.80 -20.80 4.15
CA TYR A 17 -24.04 -20.66 2.71
C TYR A 17 -25.04 -19.55 2.34
N GLY A 18 -25.78 -18.99 3.29
CA GLY A 18 -26.83 -18.00 3.04
C GLY A 18 -28.11 -18.59 2.48
N VAL A 19 -28.06 -19.32 1.36
CA VAL A 19 -29.21 -20.00 0.72
C VAL A 19 -28.87 -21.46 0.42
N VAL A 20 -29.67 -22.40 0.92
CA VAL A 20 -29.37 -23.85 0.88
C VAL A 20 -30.59 -24.65 0.42
N PRO A 21 -30.50 -25.41 -0.69
CA PRO A 21 -31.51 -26.39 -1.07
C PRO A 21 -31.58 -27.54 -0.05
N TYR A 22 -32.79 -28.05 0.22
CA TYR A 22 -33.01 -29.15 1.16
C TYR A 22 -32.21 -30.40 0.80
N GLU A 23 -32.07 -30.68 -0.50
CA GLU A 23 -31.29 -31.80 -1.04
C GLU A 23 -29.82 -31.69 -0.65
N LYS A 24 -29.25 -30.49 -0.73
CA LYS A 24 -27.82 -30.30 -0.43
C LYS A 24 -27.54 -30.45 1.06
N LEU A 25 -28.45 -29.98 1.92
CA LEU A 25 -28.33 -30.21 3.36
C LEU A 25 -28.42 -31.71 3.68
N ALA A 26 -29.40 -32.41 3.09
CA ALA A 26 -29.58 -33.85 3.28
C ALA A 26 -28.34 -34.65 2.86
N GLU A 27 -27.71 -34.27 1.74
CA GLU A 27 -26.42 -34.82 1.27
C GLU A 27 -25.32 -34.61 2.32
N ILE A 28 -25.06 -33.36 2.72
CA ILE A 28 -24.01 -33.01 3.70
C ILE A 28 -24.22 -33.77 5.02
N TYR A 29 -25.45 -33.78 5.54
CA TYR A 29 -25.78 -34.48 6.78
C TYR A 29 -25.53 -35.98 6.66
N THR A 30 -25.96 -36.59 5.55
CA THR A 30 -25.79 -38.02 5.32
C THR A 30 -24.31 -38.39 5.22
N GLU A 31 -23.53 -37.62 4.46
CA GLU A 31 -22.09 -37.85 4.28
C GLU A 31 -21.31 -37.71 5.59
N GLN A 32 -21.61 -36.68 6.39
CA GLN A 32 -20.85 -36.41 7.61
C GLN A 32 -21.28 -37.27 8.81
N THR A 33 -22.52 -37.77 8.84
CA THR A 33 -23.04 -38.52 9.99
C THR A 33 -23.25 -40.00 9.73
N GLY A 34 -23.24 -40.44 8.47
CA GLY A 34 -23.60 -41.80 8.04
C GLY A 34 -25.09 -42.14 8.16
N HIS A 35 -25.93 -41.21 8.61
CA HIS A 35 -27.37 -41.41 8.75
C HIS A 35 -28.10 -40.80 7.56
N GLN A 36 -28.76 -41.64 6.75
CA GLN A 36 -29.56 -41.15 5.63
C GLN A 36 -30.75 -40.32 6.12
N VAL A 37 -30.93 -39.17 5.45
CA VAL A 37 -32.11 -38.31 5.56
C VAL A 37 -32.49 -37.83 4.16
N SER A 38 -33.79 -37.71 3.87
CA SER A 38 -34.30 -37.17 2.62
C SER A 38 -34.54 -35.66 2.71
N ALA A 39 -34.56 -34.97 1.56
CA ALA A 39 -34.88 -33.54 1.49
C ALA A 39 -36.26 -33.22 2.11
N GLU A 40 -37.26 -34.09 1.91
CA GLU A 40 -38.60 -33.89 2.48
C GLU A 40 -38.60 -34.07 4.02
N GLU A 41 -37.80 -35.00 4.56
CA GLU A 41 -37.64 -35.12 6.01
C GLU A 41 -36.98 -33.88 6.62
N VAL A 42 -35.94 -33.34 5.96
CA VAL A 42 -35.32 -32.07 6.39
C VAL A 42 -36.35 -30.94 6.35
N ARG A 43 -37.13 -30.84 5.28
CA ARG A 43 -38.16 -29.80 5.10
C ARG A 43 -39.27 -29.89 6.14
N MET A 44 -39.77 -31.09 6.42
CA MET A 44 -40.77 -31.31 7.46
C MET A 44 -40.22 -30.90 8.83
N LEU A 45 -38.98 -31.30 9.15
CA LEU A 45 -38.36 -30.95 10.42
C LEU A 45 -38.10 -29.44 10.55
N ALA A 46 -37.70 -28.77 9.47
CA ALA A 46 -37.53 -27.33 9.44
C ALA A 46 -38.85 -26.61 9.77
N ARG A 47 -39.97 -27.06 9.19
CA ARG A 47 -41.31 -26.53 9.51
C ARG A 47 -41.74 -26.84 10.94
N GLU A 48 -41.46 -28.04 11.45
CA GLU A 48 -41.73 -28.40 12.85
C GLU A 48 -40.93 -27.55 13.85
N SER A 49 -39.77 -27.04 13.43
CA SER A 49 -38.80 -26.32 14.27
C SER A 49 -38.70 -24.83 13.92
N GLU A 50 -39.69 -24.26 13.21
CA GLU A 50 -39.62 -22.93 12.61
C GLU A 50 -39.31 -21.82 13.64
N GLU A 51 -39.94 -21.85 14.81
CA GLU A 51 -39.68 -20.88 15.88
C GLU A 51 -38.26 -20.98 16.45
N GLU A 52 -37.67 -22.18 16.50
CA GLU A 52 -36.30 -22.38 16.95
C GLU A 52 -35.32 -21.90 15.89
N LEU A 53 -35.57 -22.27 14.63
CA LEU A 53 -34.77 -21.89 13.48
C LEU A 53 -34.78 -20.37 13.23
N ASP A 54 -35.90 -19.69 13.44
CA ASP A 54 -35.97 -18.23 13.34
C ASP A 54 -35.04 -17.54 14.36
N ARG A 55 -34.98 -18.06 15.61
CA ARG A 55 -34.02 -17.60 16.63
C ARG A 55 -32.56 -17.86 16.24
N MET A 56 -32.31 -18.80 15.34
CA MET A 56 -31.01 -19.13 14.77
C MET A 56 -30.76 -18.45 13.41
N PHE A 57 -31.58 -17.46 13.06
CA PHE A 57 -31.52 -16.67 11.81
C PHE A 57 -31.86 -17.44 10.53
N VAL A 58 -32.64 -18.52 10.62
CA VAL A 58 -33.06 -19.34 9.48
C VAL A 58 -34.52 -19.09 9.12
N TRP A 59 -34.73 -18.72 7.86
CA TRP A 59 -36.03 -18.72 7.21
C TRP A 59 -36.28 -20.06 6.50
N THR A 60 -37.48 -20.61 6.69
CA THR A 60 -37.89 -21.90 6.11
C THR A 60 -38.77 -21.68 4.88
N GLY A 61 -38.18 -21.79 3.69
CA GLY A 61 -38.88 -21.62 2.42
C GLY A 61 -39.53 -22.89 1.87
N PRO A 62 -40.37 -22.77 0.83
CA PRO A 62 -40.93 -23.94 0.16
C PRO A 62 -39.87 -24.77 -0.57
N GLU A 63 -38.84 -24.15 -1.17
CA GLU A 63 -37.85 -24.85 -2.02
C GLU A 63 -36.45 -24.88 -1.41
N PHE A 64 -36.13 -23.93 -0.54
CA PHE A 64 -34.81 -23.82 0.10
C PHE A 64 -34.93 -23.22 1.50
N LEU A 65 -33.87 -23.37 2.27
CA LEU A 65 -33.61 -22.65 3.50
C LEU A 65 -32.80 -21.40 3.18
N ALA A 66 -33.05 -20.29 3.86
CA ALA A 66 -32.26 -19.08 3.67
C ALA A 66 -32.01 -18.33 4.98
N HIS A 67 -30.94 -17.55 5.03
CA HIS A 67 -30.66 -16.70 6.17
C HIS A 67 -31.68 -15.55 6.21
N ASN A 68 -32.21 -15.23 7.40
CA ASN A 68 -33.25 -14.21 7.60
C ASN A 68 -32.87 -12.85 7.00
N ALA A 69 -31.60 -12.45 7.10
CA ALA A 69 -31.11 -11.20 6.52
C ALA A 69 -31.30 -11.09 4.99
N ILE A 70 -31.19 -12.20 4.26
CA ILE A 70 -31.40 -12.23 2.79
C ILE A 70 -32.87 -12.03 2.48
N ILE A 71 -33.75 -12.72 3.22
CA ILE A 71 -35.20 -12.67 3.01
C ILE A 71 -35.78 -11.33 3.40
N GLN A 72 -35.33 -10.73 4.51
CA GLN A 72 -35.79 -9.42 4.96
C GLN A 72 -35.47 -8.30 3.95
N LYS A 73 -34.40 -8.46 3.17
CA LYS A 73 -34.02 -7.53 2.10
C LYS A 73 -34.64 -7.86 0.75
N GLY A 74 -35.31 -9.00 0.62
CA GLY A 74 -35.86 -9.47 -0.66
C GLY A 74 -34.78 -9.88 -1.67
N GLU A 75 -33.62 -10.37 -1.20
CA GLU A 75 -32.43 -10.61 -2.02
C GLU A 75 -32.25 -12.09 -2.43
N ALA A 76 -33.21 -12.98 -2.14
CA ALA A 76 -33.03 -14.43 -2.37
C ALA A 76 -32.62 -14.77 -3.82
N GLU A 77 -33.30 -14.19 -4.80
CA GLU A 77 -33.01 -14.36 -6.23
C GLU A 77 -31.60 -13.87 -6.62
N ILE A 78 -31.12 -12.80 -5.99
CA ILE A 78 -29.78 -12.26 -6.24
C ILE A 78 -28.72 -13.28 -5.82
N TYR A 79 -28.85 -13.86 -4.62
CA TYR A 79 -27.93 -14.90 -4.15
C TYR A 79 -28.02 -16.18 -5.00
N LEU A 80 -29.22 -16.58 -5.42
CA LEU A 80 -29.41 -17.74 -6.29
C LEU A 80 -28.71 -17.56 -7.64
N GLU A 81 -28.79 -16.37 -8.25
CA GLU A 81 -28.08 -16.10 -9.52
C GLU A 81 -26.58 -15.94 -9.30
N ALA A 82 -26.13 -15.20 -8.28
CA ALA A 82 -24.70 -14.98 -7.99
C ALA A 82 -23.93 -16.27 -7.68
N THR A 83 -24.62 -17.28 -7.12
CA THR A 83 -24.02 -18.55 -6.74
C THR A 83 -24.23 -19.67 -7.78
N LYS A 84 -24.87 -19.37 -8.90
CA LYS A 84 -25.21 -20.34 -9.94
C LYS A 84 -23.96 -20.95 -10.57
N GLY A 85 -23.90 -22.27 -10.61
CA GLY A 85 -22.75 -23.00 -11.14
C GLY A 85 -21.54 -23.06 -10.21
N LYS A 86 -21.55 -22.38 -9.05
CA LYS A 86 -20.52 -22.52 -8.02
C LYS A 86 -20.76 -23.80 -7.22
N ALA A 87 -19.70 -24.57 -6.99
CA ALA A 87 -19.75 -25.73 -6.11
C ALA A 87 -19.86 -25.29 -4.64
N PHE A 88 -20.44 -26.14 -3.80
CA PHE A 88 -20.42 -25.92 -2.35
C PHE A 88 -19.08 -26.35 -1.78
N TYR A 89 -18.44 -25.46 -1.02
CA TYR A 89 -17.35 -25.83 -0.13
C TYR A 89 -17.94 -26.56 1.09
N VAL A 90 -17.60 -27.83 1.27
CA VAL A 90 -18.09 -28.63 2.41
C VAL A 90 -16.94 -28.82 3.43
N PRO A 91 -16.94 -28.09 4.56
CA PRO A 91 -15.92 -28.27 5.60
C PRO A 91 -16.14 -29.55 6.42
N GLN A 92 -15.24 -29.81 7.37
CA GLN A 92 -15.45 -30.87 8.36
C GLN A 92 -16.69 -30.58 9.23
N ALA A 93 -17.31 -31.64 9.77
CA ALA A 93 -18.55 -31.53 10.54
C ALA A 93 -18.40 -30.60 11.75
N GLU A 94 -17.28 -30.69 12.45
CA GLU A 94 -16.97 -29.87 13.63
C GLU A 94 -16.84 -28.39 13.26
N GLU A 95 -16.25 -28.08 12.11
CA GLU A 95 -16.11 -26.71 11.61
C GLU A 95 -17.47 -26.15 11.19
N LEU A 96 -18.23 -26.91 10.39
CA LEU A 96 -19.57 -26.52 9.94
C LEU A 96 -20.48 -26.21 11.12
N LEU A 97 -20.54 -27.10 12.11
CA LEU A 97 -21.44 -26.97 13.25
C LEU A 97 -21.15 -25.76 14.13
N ARG A 98 -19.97 -25.14 14.07
CA ARG A 98 -19.72 -23.85 14.77
C ARG A 98 -20.62 -22.73 14.24
N TYR A 99 -21.00 -22.80 12.97
CA TYR A 99 -21.93 -21.86 12.35
C TYR A 99 -23.39 -22.06 12.77
N SER A 100 -23.72 -23.06 13.60
CA SER A 100 -25.05 -23.09 14.23
C SER A 100 -25.27 -21.85 15.11
N ASP A 101 -24.20 -21.27 15.65
CA ASP A 101 -24.22 -19.90 16.16
C ASP A 101 -24.06 -18.92 14.99
N GLY A 102 -25.14 -18.23 14.63
CA GLY A 102 -25.14 -17.25 13.54
C GLY A 102 -24.18 -16.07 13.77
N LYS A 103 -23.70 -15.85 15.00
CA LYS A 103 -22.71 -14.82 15.35
C LYS A 103 -21.27 -15.33 15.33
N TYR A 104 -21.07 -16.62 15.06
CA TYR A 104 -19.75 -17.21 14.99
C TYR A 104 -18.88 -16.52 13.92
N VAL A 105 -17.65 -16.21 14.30
CA VAL A 105 -16.59 -15.72 13.41
C VAL A 105 -15.39 -16.64 13.60
N GLU A 106 -14.85 -17.13 12.48
CA GLU A 106 -13.66 -17.97 12.51
C GLU A 106 -12.42 -17.13 12.82
N MET A 107 -11.70 -17.50 13.88
CA MET A 107 -10.47 -16.81 14.32
C MET A 107 -9.24 -17.29 13.53
N THR A 108 -9.25 -17.02 12.22
CA THR A 108 -8.08 -17.17 11.35
C THR A 108 -6.93 -16.27 11.82
N PRO A 109 -5.68 -16.48 11.34
CA PRO A 109 -4.57 -15.56 11.64
C PRO A 109 -4.90 -14.10 11.31
N GLN A 110 -5.62 -13.85 10.21
CA GLN A 110 -6.03 -12.52 9.76
C GLN A 110 -7.11 -11.91 10.66
N ALA A 111 -8.08 -12.73 11.08
CA ALA A 111 -9.10 -12.33 12.06
C ALA A 111 -8.46 -11.95 13.41
N LYS A 112 -7.47 -12.71 13.87
CA LYS A 112 -6.68 -12.39 15.09
C LYS A 112 -5.84 -11.12 14.93
N ALA A 113 -5.31 -10.88 13.74
CA ALA A 113 -4.56 -9.66 13.46
C ALA A 113 -5.47 -8.42 13.56
N LEU A 114 -6.67 -8.47 12.98
CA LEU A 114 -7.67 -7.41 13.13
C LEU A 114 -8.11 -7.23 14.60
N GLU A 115 -8.35 -8.33 15.32
CA GLU A 115 -8.68 -8.29 16.76
C GLU A 115 -7.57 -7.63 17.58
N THR A 116 -6.31 -8.00 17.32
CA THR A 116 -5.14 -7.44 18.01
C THR A 116 -4.98 -5.96 17.73
N PHE A 117 -5.13 -5.55 16.46
CA PHE A 117 -5.10 -4.15 16.05
C PHE A 117 -6.19 -3.34 16.75
N ALA A 118 -7.45 -3.79 16.69
CA ALA A 118 -8.56 -3.09 17.32
C ALA A 118 -8.44 -3.06 18.86
N GLY A 119 -7.95 -4.13 19.48
CA GLY A 119 -7.82 -4.24 20.94
C GLY A 119 -6.76 -3.35 21.58
N LYS A 120 -5.85 -2.76 20.78
CA LYS A 120 -4.86 -1.78 21.26
C LYS A 120 -5.42 -0.36 21.37
N ARG A 121 -6.62 -0.13 20.83
CA ARG A 121 -7.22 1.19 20.69
C ARG A 121 -8.31 1.40 21.76
N PRO A 122 -8.26 2.50 22.52
CA PRO A 122 -9.13 2.71 23.68
C PRO A 122 -10.62 2.87 23.31
N GLU A 123 -10.94 3.19 22.06
CA GLU A 123 -12.30 3.31 21.56
C GLU A 123 -13.00 1.96 21.28
N TYR A 124 -12.29 0.84 21.37
CA TYR A 124 -12.83 -0.50 21.16
C TYR A 124 -12.87 -1.31 22.45
N ASP A 125 -14.06 -1.72 22.87
CA ASP A 125 -14.24 -2.80 23.82
C ASP A 125 -14.45 -4.15 23.10
N ASP A 126 -14.47 -5.25 23.84
CA ASP A 126 -14.66 -6.60 23.30
C ASP A 126 -15.97 -6.75 22.47
N GLU A 127 -16.99 -5.93 22.75
CA GLU A 127 -18.24 -5.93 22.01
C GLU A 127 -18.09 -5.20 20.67
N GLU A 128 -17.44 -4.05 20.64
CA GLU A 128 -17.16 -3.29 19.43
C GLU A 128 -16.21 -4.04 18.49
N ILE A 129 -15.22 -4.76 19.01
CA ILE A 129 -14.33 -5.64 18.21
C ILE A 129 -15.16 -6.76 17.57
N ARG A 130 -16.05 -7.41 18.34
CA ARG A 130 -16.91 -8.46 17.79
C ARG A 130 -17.85 -7.93 16.71
N LYS A 131 -18.40 -6.73 16.87
CA LYS A 131 -19.20 -6.06 15.84
C LYS A 131 -18.37 -5.76 14.59
N LEU A 132 -17.15 -5.27 14.75
CA LEU A 132 -16.24 -4.97 13.64
C LEU A 132 -16.00 -6.22 12.80
N MET A 133 -15.62 -7.32 13.45
CA MET A 133 -15.42 -8.61 12.80
C MET A 133 -16.71 -9.13 12.14
N GLY A 134 -17.86 -8.93 12.78
CA GLY A 134 -19.17 -9.23 12.22
C GLY A 134 -19.49 -8.41 10.97
N TRP A 135 -19.10 -7.13 10.92
CA TRP A 135 -19.26 -6.27 9.76
C TRP A 135 -18.37 -6.72 8.60
N VAL A 136 -17.12 -7.10 8.87
CA VAL A 136 -16.22 -7.66 7.86
C VAL A 136 -16.80 -8.95 7.28
N ARG A 137 -17.31 -9.86 8.12
CA ARG A 137 -18.01 -11.07 7.65
C ARG A 137 -19.25 -10.74 6.83
N SER A 138 -20.04 -9.76 7.25
CA SER A 138 -21.24 -9.32 6.53
C SER A 138 -20.90 -8.75 5.16
N ALA A 139 -19.78 -8.03 5.05
CA ALA A 139 -19.26 -7.55 3.78
C ALA A 139 -18.93 -8.70 2.82
N ALA A 140 -18.23 -9.73 3.30
CA ALA A 140 -17.90 -10.89 2.48
C ALA A 140 -19.12 -11.69 2.03
N ASN A 141 -20.24 -11.59 2.75
CA ASN A 141 -21.48 -12.27 2.40
C ASN A 141 -22.29 -11.58 1.29
N GLN A 142 -22.04 -10.31 0.97
CA GLN A 142 -22.83 -9.61 -0.05
C GLN A 142 -22.65 -10.22 -1.44
N ALA A 143 -23.78 -10.49 -2.11
CA ALA A 143 -23.81 -11.09 -3.44
C ALA A 143 -23.67 -10.07 -4.59
N GLU A 144 -23.94 -8.79 -4.32
CA GLU A 144 -23.80 -7.69 -5.27
C GLU A 144 -22.67 -6.77 -4.88
N GLY A 145 -22.21 -5.98 -5.84
CA GLY A 145 -21.18 -4.97 -5.62
C GLY A 145 -19.76 -5.51 -5.77
N ASP A 146 -18.84 -4.56 -5.77
CA ASP A 146 -17.40 -4.84 -5.75
C ASP A 146 -16.95 -5.16 -4.32
N ALA A 147 -16.05 -6.13 -4.15
CA ALA A 147 -15.61 -6.61 -2.84
C ALA A 147 -15.08 -5.49 -1.94
N PHE A 148 -14.29 -4.58 -2.52
CA PHE A 148 -13.72 -3.45 -1.79
C PHE A 148 -14.79 -2.44 -1.40
N GLN A 149 -15.74 -2.14 -2.29
CA GLN A 149 -16.88 -1.28 -1.97
C GLN A 149 -17.78 -1.88 -0.88
N ASN A 150 -18.00 -3.20 -0.90
CA ASN A 150 -18.78 -3.90 0.11
C ASN A 150 -18.13 -3.78 1.48
N LEU A 151 -16.79 -3.92 1.54
CA LEU A 151 -16.05 -3.74 2.79
C LEU A 151 -16.16 -2.29 3.30
N ILE A 152 -15.89 -1.29 2.45
CA ILE A 152 -16.01 0.13 2.82
C ILE A 152 -17.41 0.43 3.34
N HIS A 153 -18.44 -0.01 2.63
CA HIS A 153 -19.83 0.26 3.00
C HIS A 153 -20.15 -0.26 4.40
N HIS A 154 -19.80 -1.51 4.74
CA HIS A 154 -20.09 -2.04 6.07
C HIS A 154 -19.28 -1.37 7.17
N LEU A 155 -18.04 -0.98 6.88
CA LEU A 155 -17.24 -0.23 7.86
C LEU A 155 -17.82 1.17 8.10
N GLN A 156 -18.37 1.82 7.05
CA GLN A 156 -19.11 3.07 7.18
C GLN A 156 -20.41 2.91 7.97
N VAL A 157 -21.19 1.86 7.71
CA VAL A 157 -22.42 1.55 8.47
C VAL A 157 -22.11 1.29 9.94
N GLY A 158 -20.98 0.64 10.24
CA GLY A 158 -20.47 0.46 11.60
C GLY A 158 -19.93 1.74 12.25
N GLY A 159 -19.81 2.84 11.51
CA GLY A 159 -19.34 4.14 12.00
C GLY A 159 -17.84 4.20 12.27
N TYR A 160 -17.03 3.25 11.79
CA TYR A 160 -15.60 3.19 12.07
C TYR A 160 -14.76 4.37 11.53
N PRO A 161 -15.04 4.94 10.34
CA PRO A 161 -14.30 6.11 9.86
C PRO A 161 -14.36 7.33 10.78
N GLY A 162 -15.38 7.43 11.65
CA GLY A 162 -15.54 8.54 12.59
C GLY A 162 -14.95 8.27 13.98
N LYS A 163 -14.34 7.10 14.21
CA LYS A 163 -13.83 6.67 15.53
C LYS A 163 -12.32 6.85 15.70
N MET A 164 -11.59 7.06 14.62
CA MET A 164 -10.12 7.13 14.58
C MET A 164 -9.66 8.17 13.56
N ASP A 165 -8.37 8.50 13.57
CA ASP A 165 -7.78 9.35 12.53
C ASP A 165 -7.68 8.62 11.18
N PRO A 166 -7.43 9.35 10.07
CA PRO A 166 -7.40 8.76 8.74
C PRO A 166 -6.34 7.67 8.54
N ASP A 167 -5.19 7.76 9.20
CA ASP A 167 -4.07 6.82 9.03
C ASP A 167 -4.42 5.50 9.74
N ASP A 168 -4.94 5.58 10.96
CA ASP A 168 -5.50 4.44 11.69
C ASP A 168 -6.66 3.78 10.91
N PHE A 169 -7.49 4.57 10.24
CA PHE A 169 -8.57 4.03 9.40
C PHE A 169 -8.04 3.30 8.17
N GLU A 170 -6.95 3.77 7.57
CA GLU A 170 -6.29 3.06 6.47
C GLU A 170 -5.75 1.71 6.92
N ASP A 171 -5.10 1.63 8.08
CA ASP A 171 -4.63 0.37 8.65
C ASP A 171 -5.79 -0.56 9.04
N LEU A 172 -6.89 -0.01 9.58
CA LEU A 172 -8.11 -0.77 9.83
C LEU A 172 -8.64 -1.38 8.53
N MET A 173 -8.74 -0.60 7.45
CA MET A 173 -9.21 -1.05 6.13
C MET A 173 -8.34 -2.21 5.61
N ARG A 174 -7.02 -2.12 5.78
CA ARG A 174 -6.08 -3.16 5.38
C ARG A 174 -6.26 -4.43 6.22
N TYR A 175 -6.28 -4.35 7.56
CA TYR A 175 -6.54 -5.53 8.41
C TYR A 175 -7.91 -6.16 8.11
N ALA A 176 -8.92 -5.33 7.90
CA ALA A 176 -10.27 -5.77 7.57
C ALA A 176 -10.33 -6.45 6.19
N ALA A 177 -9.59 -5.96 5.19
CA ALA A 177 -9.47 -6.60 3.89
C ALA A 177 -8.78 -7.98 3.98
N HIS A 178 -7.72 -8.09 4.77
CA HIS A 178 -7.06 -9.38 5.00
C HIS A 178 -7.98 -10.40 5.68
N MET A 179 -8.77 -9.98 6.67
CA MET A 179 -9.80 -10.83 7.25
C MET A 179 -10.91 -11.16 6.23
N PHE A 180 -11.42 -10.17 5.49
CA PHE A 180 -12.44 -10.33 4.45
C PHE A 180 -12.07 -11.44 3.46
N ASN A 181 -10.81 -11.44 3.01
CA ASN A 181 -10.31 -12.40 2.04
C ASN A 181 -10.31 -13.85 2.54
N HIS A 182 -10.36 -14.05 3.86
CA HIS A 182 -10.24 -15.36 4.52
C HIS A 182 -11.50 -15.78 5.29
N VAL A 183 -12.60 -15.03 5.18
CA VAL A 183 -13.90 -15.46 5.74
C VAL A 183 -14.73 -16.19 4.69
N ARG A 184 -15.51 -17.19 5.15
CA ARG A 184 -16.43 -17.96 4.33
C ARG A 184 -17.59 -17.06 3.86
N SER A 185 -17.89 -17.08 2.57
CA SER A 185 -18.88 -16.20 1.94
C SER A 185 -20.12 -16.94 1.46
N TRP A 186 -21.30 -16.36 1.73
CA TRP A 186 -22.57 -16.81 1.17
C TRP A 186 -22.60 -16.75 -0.36
N ALA A 187 -22.12 -15.64 -0.95
CA ALA A 187 -22.07 -15.42 -2.39
C ALA A 187 -21.10 -16.38 -3.13
N LEU A 188 -20.21 -17.03 -2.38
CA LEU A 188 -19.22 -17.97 -2.88
C LEU A 188 -19.50 -19.42 -2.44
N ARG A 189 -20.73 -19.74 -2.00
CA ARG A 189 -21.12 -21.10 -1.58
C ARG A 189 -20.19 -21.67 -0.50
N GLY A 190 -19.77 -20.81 0.43
CA GLY A 190 -18.89 -21.18 1.54
C GLY A 190 -17.40 -21.17 1.19
N HIS A 191 -16.99 -20.87 -0.04
CA HIS A 191 -15.60 -20.55 -0.32
C HIS A 191 -15.23 -19.17 0.27
N THR A 192 -13.94 -18.96 0.50
CA THR A 192 -13.40 -17.63 0.81
C THR A 192 -13.12 -16.84 -0.49
N PRO A 193 -13.10 -15.50 -0.46
CA PRO A 193 -12.68 -14.71 -1.63
C PRO A 193 -11.30 -15.10 -2.14
N TYR A 194 -10.34 -15.37 -1.24
CA TYR A 194 -8.99 -15.81 -1.61
C TYR A 194 -8.96 -17.15 -2.36
N GLU A 195 -9.77 -18.13 -1.95
CA GLU A 195 -9.86 -19.42 -2.66
C GLU A 195 -10.45 -19.28 -4.07
N MET A 196 -11.23 -18.22 -4.32
CA MET A 196 -11.91 -17.98 -5.59
C MET A 196 -11.18 -17.00 -6.50
N GLY A 197 -10.09 -16.37 -6.04
CA GLY A 197 -9.41 -15.29 -6.78
C GLY A 197 -10.21 -13.98 -6.82
N GLU A 198 -11.08 -13.76 -5.82
CA GLU A 198 -11.92 -12.57 -5.67
C GLU A 198 -11.45 -11.69 -4.49
N GLU A 199 -10.16 -11.79 -4.12
CA GLU A 199 -9.59 -11.08 -2.98
C GLU A 199 -9.44 -9.56 -3.20
N ILE A 200 -9.59 -8.82 -2.11
CA ILE A 200 -9.19 -7.42 -2.02
C ILE A 200 -7.66 -7.35 -1.89
N LEU A 201 -7.00 -6.81 -2.90
CA LEU A 201 -5.53 -6.67 -2.96
C LEU A 201 -5.07 -5.39 -2.26
N LEU A 202 -5.09 -5.41 -0.92
CA LEU A 202 -4.42 -4.38 -0.11
C LEU A 202 -3.18 -4.96 0.58
N GLY A 203 -2.05 -4.26 0.51
CA GLY A 203 -0.85 -4.61 1.27
C GLY A 203 -1.12 -4.60 2.78
N MET A 204 -0.44 -5.46 3.53
CA MET A 204 -0.54 -5.48 5.00
C MET A 204 -0.15 -4.11 5.58
N PRO A 205 -0.78 -3.68 6.69
CA PRO A 205 -0.38 -2.52 7.48
C PRO A 205 1.11 -2.57 7.84
N ARG A 206 1.72 -1.41 8.09
CA ARG A 206 3.06 -1.42 8.68
C ARG A 206 2.95 -2.01 10.09
N PRO A 207 3.89 -2.86 10.52
CA PRO A 207 3.82 -3.43 11.86
C PRO A 207 3.94 -2.32 12.90
N GLU A 208 3.09 -2.30 13.91
CA GLU A 208 3.20 -1.30 14.98
C GLU A 208 4.55 -1.41 15.71
N LEU A 209 5.20 -0.28 15.94
CA LEU A 209 6.46 -0.18 16.68
C LEU A 209 6.22 0.42 18.06
N ASP A 210 7.02 0.00 19.05
CA ASP A 210 7.10 0.72 20.32
C ASP A 210 7.49 2.18 20.05
N GLU A 211 6.92 3.14 20.79
CA GLU A 211 7.13 4.59 20.55
C GLU A 211 8.61 4.96 20.46
N GLY A 212 9.45 4.42 21.34
CA GLY A 212 10.89 4.66 21.33
C GLY A 212 11.63 4.01 20.15
N VAL A 213 11.05 2.99 19.49
CA VAL A 213 11.57 2.38 18.26
C VAL A 213 11.10 3.18 17.05
N GLN A 214 9.81 3.56 17.01
CA GLN A 214 9.22 4.39 15.96
C GLN A 214 10.01 5.69 15.78
N GLU A 215 10.27 6.43 16.86
CA GLU A 215 10.99 7.71 16.75
C GLU A 215 12.40 7.50 16.16
N LYS A 216 13.09 6.40 16.51
CA LYS A 216 14.41 6.10 15.90
C LYS A 216 14.30 5.75 14.42
N VAL A 217 13.27 5.00 14.04
CA VAL A 217 12.98 4.66 12.64
C VAL A 217 12.68 5.92 11.83
N ASP A 218 11.88 6.86 12.35
CA ASP A 218 11.55 8.11 11.67
C ASP A 218 12.81 8.96 11.41
N TYR A 219 13.73 9.04 12.39
CA TYR A 219 15.02 9.70 12.19
C TYR A 219 15.91 8.99 11.15
N ILE A 220 15.90 7.66 11.12
CA ILE A 220 16.65 6.88 10.13
C ILE A 220 16.11 7.17 8.72
N LEU A 221 14.78 7.07 8.53
CA LEU A 221 14.11 7.38 7.28
C LEU A 221 14.42 8.81 6.84
N ALA A 222 14.13 9.78 7.69
CA ALA A 222 14.32 11.20 7.41
C ALA A 222 15.75 11.55 6.97
N LEU A 223 16.75 11.10 7.72
CA LEU A 223 18.15 11.40 7.40
C LEU A 223 18.65 10.62 6.19
N THR A 224 18.09 9.43 5.92
CA THR A 224 18.44 8.67 4.71
C THR A 224 17.83 9.30 3.47
N HIS A 225 16.56 9.72 3.49
CA HIS A 225 15.94 10.44 2.38
C HIS A 225 16.63 11.79 2.11
N LEU A 226 17.09 12.47 3.15
CA LEU A 226 17.79 13.75 3.02
C LEU A 226 19.25 13.61 2.52
N TRP A 227 19.96 12.56 2.93
CA TRP A 227 21.39 12.40 2.64
C TRP A 227 21.74 11.33 1.60
N GLY A 228 20.79 10.46 1.25
CA GLY A 228 20.97 9.24 0.45
C GLY A 228 21.74 8.15 1.19
N ILE A 229 22.89 8.48 1.81
CA ILE A 229 23.73 7.58 2.59
C ILE A 229 23.95 8.16 3.99
N ALA A 230 23.25 7.61 4.98
CA ALA A 230 23.30 8.07 6.37
C ALA A 230 24.15 7.11 7.25
N PRO A 231 25.31 7.56 7.77
CA PRO A 231 26.06 6.77 8.75
C PRO A 231 25.27 6.61 10.06
N VAL A 232 25.27 5.41 10.64
CA VAL A 232 24.61 5.11 11.92
C VAL A 232 25.05 6.08 13.02
N THR A 233 26.35 6.41 13.06
CA THR A 233 26.89 7.34 14.05
C THR A 233 26.31 8.74 13.91
N LYS A 234 26.06 9.22 12.67
CA LYS A 234 25.51 10.54 12.40
C LYS A 234 24.02 10.61 12.70
N VAL A 235 23.27 9.57 12.36
CA VAL A 235 21.85 9.46 12.75
C VAL A 235 21.70 9.55 14.26
N ARG A 236 22.50 8.78 15.00
CA ARG A 236 22.52 8.81 16.46
C ARG A 236 22.92 10.18 17.03
N GLU A 237 23.94 10.83 16.46
CA GLU A 237 24.36 12.17 16.88
C GLU A 237 23.21 13.18 16.76
N VAL A 238 22.53 13.20 15.62
CA VAL A 238 21.38 14.10 15.37
C VAL A 238 20.21 13.76 16.30
N PHE A 239 19.89 12.47 16.46
CA PHE A 239 18.84 12.01 17.37
C PHE A 239 19.11 12.47 18.81
N ASN A 240 20.31 12.21 19.32
CA ASN A 240 20.71 12.60 20.68
C ASN A 240 20.66 14.11 20.88
N GLN A 241 21.15 14.87 19.90
CA GLN A 241 21.14 16.33 19.94
C GLN A 241 19.72 16.91 19.97
N GLN A 242 18.83 16.41 19.12
CA GLN A 242 17.47 16.96 19.00
C GLN A 242 16.51 16.47 20.09
N ASN A 243 16.79 15.34 20.73
CA ASN A 243 15.97 14.76 21.79
C ASN A 243 16.55 14.94 23.21
N GLY A 244 17.74 15.52 23.34
CA GLY A 244 18.39 15.70 24.64
C GLY A 244 18.76 14.37 25.31
N THR A 245 19.07 13.34 24.51
CA THR A 245 19.40 11.99 24.99
C THR A 245 20.89 11.68 24.83
N ALA A 246 21.34 10.54 25.38
CA ALA A 246 22.73 10.10 25.34
C ALA A 246 22.82 8.60 24.96
N LEU A 247 22.09 8.21 23.92
CA LEU A 247 22.07 6.82 23.45
C LEU A 247 23.41 6.41 22.84
N ALA A 248 23.78 5.14 23.02
CA ALA A 248 24.95 4.50 22.45
C ALA A 248 24.62 3.78 21.13
N ASP A 249 25.64 3.31 20.41
CA ASP A 249 25.44 2.58 19.14
C ASP A 249 24.64 1.28 19.34
N SER A 250 24.74 0.67 20.52
CA SER A 250 23.96 -0.51 20.91
C SER A 250 22.46 -0.27 20.93
N ASP A 251 22.01 0.96 21.21
CA ASP A 251 20.59 1.31 21.28
C ASP A 251 19.97 1.41 19.88
N PHE A 252 20.75 1.83 18.88
CA PHE A 252 20.35 1.77 17.47
C PHE A 252 20.49 0.36 16.89
N ALA A 253 21.47 -0.42 17.35
CA ALA A 253 21.62 -1.82 16.96
C ALA A 253 20.42 -2.70 17.37
N ALA A 254 19.64 -2.30 18.38
CA ALA A 254 18.38 -2.96 18.73
C ALA A 254 17.30 -2.73 17.66
N VAL A 255 17.15 -1.49 17.16
CA VAL A 255 16.24 -1.16 16.04
C VAL A 255 16.58 -1.98 14.81
N LEU A 256 17.88 -2.10 14.50
CA LEU A 256 18.37 -2.90 13.37
C LEU A 256 18.09 -4.40 13.46
N LYS A 257 17.76 -4.91 14.65
CA LYS A 257 17.45 -6.33 14.89
C LYS A 257 15.96 -6.59 15.02
N ASP A 258 15.16 -5.54 15.10
CA ASP A 258 13.71 -5.62 15.19
C ASP A 258 13.13 -5.89 13.78
N PRO A 259 12.45 -7.03 13.56
CA PRO A 259 11.90 -7.36 12.25
C PRO A 259 10.84 -6.35 11.78
N SER A 260 10.08 -5.77 12.71
CA SER A 260 9.07 -4.77 12.40
C SER A 260 9.74 -3.46 11.97
N ALA A 261 10.78 -3.03 12.68
CA ALA A 261 11.55 -1.86 12.27
C ALA A 261 12.23 -2.07 10.90
N ALA A 262 12.75 -3.28 10.64
CA ALA A 262 13.31 -3.63 9.34
C ALA A 262 12.27 -3.51 8.20
N GLU A 263 11.03 -3.96 8.43
CA GLU A 263 9.93 -3.79 7.47
C GLU A 263 9.58 -2.32 7.23
N TRP A 264 9.60 -1.48 8.27
CA TRP A 264 9.41 -0.03 8.12
C TRP A 264 10.48 0.60 7.23
N LEU A 265 11.74 0.26 7.46
CA LEU A 265 12.86 0.78 6.68
C LEU A 265 12.77 0.32 5.22
N ASP A 266 12.49 -0.97 4.98
CA ASP A 266 12.33 -1.53 3.63
C ASP A 266 11.18 -0.86 2.86
N ARG A 267 10.01 -0.69 3.50
CA ARG A 267 8.87 0.03 2.94
C ARG A 267 9.08 1.54 2.81
N GLY A 268 10.14 2.07 3.39
CA GLY A 268 10.63 3.43 3.20
C GLY A 268 11.83 3.48 2.28
N PHE A 269 12.13 2.44 1.49
CA PHE A 269 13.24 2.42 0.54
C PHE A 269 14.62 2.61 1.21
N VAL A 270 14.78 2.18 2.47
CA VAL A 270 16.02 2.29 3.24
C VAL A 270 16.55 0.91 3.61
N HIS A 271 17.82 0.68 3.27
CA HIS A 271 18.52 -0.56 3.55
C HIS A 271 19.73 -0.36 4.43
N VAL A 272 20.05 -1.40 5.21
CA VAL A 272 21.16 -1.38 6.16
C VAL A 272 22.34 -2.16 5.60
N LYS A 273 23.50 -1.52 5.45
CA LYS A 273 24.73 -2.16 4.97
C LYS A 273 25.93 -1.72 5.81
N GLY A 274 26.42 -2.64 6.65
CA GLY A 274 27.50 -2.33 7.58
C GLY A 274 27.06 -1.31 8.63
N ASP A 275 27.71 -0.15 8.65
CA ASP A 275 27.45 0.96 9.58
C ASP A 275 26.64 2.11 8.94
N ARG A 276 25.88 1.82 7.88
CA ARG A 276 25.15 2.81 7.08
C ARG A 276 23.72 2.37 6.77
N PHE A 277 22.85 3.37 6.76
CA PHE A 277 21.55 3.35 6.11
C PHE A 277 21.71 3.94 4.71
N ILE A 278 21.16 3.27 3.71
CA ILE A 278 21.36 3.57 2.29
C ILE A 278 20.01 3.56 1.61
N HIS A 279 19.69 4.63 0.89
CA HIS A 279 18.52 4.69 0.01
C HIS A 279 18.60 3.60 -1.07
N GLU A 280 17.49 2.98 -1.44
CA GLU A 280 17.42 1.86 -2.38
C GLU A 280 18.15 2.14 -3.71
N ASP A 281 17.96 3.33 -4.28
CA ASP A 281 18.62 3.78 -5.51
C ASP A 281 20.16 3.82 -5.44
N LEU A 282 20.74 3.81 -4.24
CA LEU A 282 22.17 3.86 -3.98
C LEU A 282 22.75 2.51 -3.57
N LEU A 283 21.98 1.41 -3.69
CA LEU A 283 22.48 0.06 -3.42
C LEU A 283 23.44 -0.45 -4.49
N ASP A 284 23.28 0.01 -5.74
CA ASP A 284 24.19 -0.32 -6.81
C ASP A 284 25.62 0.16 -6.46
N PRO A 285 26.65 -0.71 -6.54
CA PRO A 285 28.01 -0.34 -6.16
C PRO A 285 28.58 0.86 -6.92
N GLU A 286 28.24 1.04 -8.20
CA GLU A 286 28.74 2.17 -9.00
C GLU A 286 28.10 3.48 -8.54
N GLN A 287 26.78 3.47 -8.30
CA GLN A 287 26.07 4.62 -7.73
C GLN A 287 26.59 4.95 -6.33
N TYR A 288 26.67 3.97 -5.44
CA TYR A 288 27.21 4.15 -4.09
C TYR A 288 28.58 4.82 -4.10
N GLU A 289 29.50 4.34 -4.95
CA GLU A 289 30.84 4.91 -5.08
C GLU A 289 30.82 6.33 -5.65
N TYR A 290 30.00 6.59 -6.66
CA TYR A 290 29.86 7.91 -7.27
C TYR A 290 29.41 8.94 -6.23
N TYR A 291 28.31 8.68 -5.53
CA TYR A 291 27.78 9.59 -4.50
C TYR A 291 28.73 9.75 -3.32
N SER A 292 29.35 8.67 -2.86
CA SER A 292 30.34 8.73 -1.78
C SER A 292 31.53 9.63 -2.13
N LYS A 293 31.99 9.62 -3.39
CA LYS A 293 33.06 10.50 -3.86
C LYS A 293 32.61 11.96 -3.91
N GLN A 294 31.42 12.24 -4.42
CA GLN A 294 30.89 13.62 -4.52
C GLN A 294 30.59 14.24 -3.15
N ALA A 295 30.08 13.44 -2.21
CA ALA A 295 29.75 13.88 -0.86
C ALA A 295 30.97 14.08 0.05
N ASN A 296 32.15 13.60 -0.37
CA ASN A 296 33.35 13.64 0.45
C ASN A 296 33.76 15.08 0.80
N GLY A 297 34.02 15.33 2.09
CA GLY A 297 34.44 16.64 2.59
C GLY A 297 33.33 17.69 2.77
N LYS A 298 32.10 17.44 2.29
CA LYS A 298 30.96 18.34 2.50
C LYS A 298 30.40 18.18 3.93
N PRO A 299 29.90 19.25 4.58
CA PRO A 299 29.15 19.14 5.83
C PRO A 299 27.80 18.45 5.60
N TYR A 300 27.17 17.98 6.68
CA TYR A 300 25.79 17.48 6.63
C TYR A 300 24.83 18.64 6.94
N TYR A 301 23.81 18.82 6.10
CA TYR A 301 22.67 19.67 6.44
C TYR A 301 21.82 18.94 7.47
N VAL A 302 21.51 19.61 8.59
CA VAL A 302 20.65 19.09 9.66
C VAL A 302 19.64 20.18 9.99
N PRO A 303 18.39 20.06 9.51
CA PRO A 303 17.34 21.02 9.83
C PRO A 303 16.83 20.86 11.27
N GLY A 304 15.91 21.74 11.69
CA GLY A 304 15.22 21.58 12.97
C GLY A 304 14.38 20.29 13.03
N LYS A 305 14.07 19.77 14.22
CA LYS A 305 13.37 18.49 14.40
C LYS A 305 12.08 18.37 13.57
N GLU A 306 11.22 19.38 13.65
CA GLU A 306 9.92 19.38 12.94
C GLU A 306 10.06 19.37 11.42
N GLU A 307 11.09 20.04 10.88
CA GLU A 307 11.39 20.04 9.44
C GLU A 307 12.04 18.71 9.04
N LEU A 308 12.99 18.21 9.82
CA LEU A 308 13.66 16.94 9.58
C LEU A 308 12.65 15.80 9.47
N LEU A 309 11.73 15.67 10.43
CA LEU A 309 10.81 14.53 10.47
C LEU A 309 9.81 14.50 9.31
N ARG A 310 9.64 15.60 8.55
CA ARG A 310 8.86 15.55 7.29
C ARG A 310 9.53 14.68 6.24
N TYR A 311 10.86 14.61 6.24
CA TYR A 311 11.60 13.71 5.35
C TYR A 311 11.42 12.23 5.70
N ALA A 312 10.74 11.85 6.78
CA ALA A 312 10.41 10.44 7.00
C ALA A 312 9.49 9.91 5.87
N ASP A 313 8.71 10.79 5.25
CA ASP A 313 8.05 10.56 3.97
C ASP A 313 9.06 10.70 2.83
N ALA A 314 9.20 9.65 2.02
CA ALA A 314 10.14 9.59 0.89
C ALA A 314 9.76 10.57 -0.24
N ASP A 315 8.48 10.94 -0.33
CA ASP A 315 7.96 11.85 -1.35
C ASP A 315 7.99 13.33 -0.90
N HIS A 316 8.54 13.61 0.28
CA HIS A 316 8.61 14.96 0.81
C HIS A 316 9.68 15.83 0.10
N TYR A 317 9.26 16.97 -0.42
CA TYR A 317 10.12 18.05 -0.89
C TYR A 317 9.76 19.39 -0.23
N GLU A 318 10.75 20.27 -0.05
CA GLU A 318 10.52 21.61 0.51
C GLU A 318 9.67 22.46 -0.43
N ASP A 319 8.68 23.17 0.13
CA ASP A 319 7.86 24.14 -0.61
C ASP A 319 8.60 25.46 -0.78
N THR A 320 9.51 25.48 -1.76
CA THR A 320 10.31 26.65 -2.13
C THR A 320 9.58 27.54 -3.13
N ALA A 321 9.95 28.82 -3.19
CA ALA A 321 9.39 29.75 -4.19
C ALA A 321 9.69 29.30 -5.63
N GLU A 322 10.86 28.69 -5.83
CA GLU A 322 11.32 28.12 -7.10
C GLU A 322 10.48 26.90 -7.51
N LEU A 323 10.23 25.96 -6.59
CA LEU A 323 9.34 24.82 -6.85
C LEU A 323 7.91 25.26 -7.14
N ALA A 324 7.38 26.23 -6.37
CA ALA A 324 6.04 26.77 -6.60
C ALA A 324 5.92 27.44 -7.98
N ALA A 325 6.96 28.16 -8.42
CA ALA A 325 7.00 28.77 -9.76
C ALA A 325 7.04 27.71 -10.87
N PHE A 326 7.86 26.67 -10.71
CA PHE A 326 7.95 25.55 -11.65
C PHE A 326 6.62 24.78 -11.76
N ARG A 327 6.01 24.43 -10.61
CA ARG A 327 4.69 23.76 -10.55
C ARG A 327 3.61 24.57 -11.25
N LYS A 328 3.53 25.87 -10.96
CA LYS A 328 2.56 26.78 -11.57
C LYS A 328 2.74 26.90 -13.09
N PHE A 329 3.98 26.81 -13.59
CA PHE A 329 4.24 26.76 -15.03
C PHE A 329 3.69 25.46 -15.62
N ALA A 330 4.02 24.30 -15.03
CA ALA A 330 3.55 23.00 -15.48
C ALA A 330 2.02 22.93 -15.59
N GLU A 331 1.30 23.30 -14.52
CA GLU A 331 -0.16 23.29 -14.46
C GLU A 331 -0.82 24.21 -15.51
N ARG A 332 -0.22 25.36 -15.80
CA ARG A 332 -0.86 26.39 -16.64
C ARG A 332 -0.47 26.32 -18.10
N LYS A 333 0.74 25.83 -18.38
CA LYS A 333 1.38 25.93 -19.70
C LYS A 333 1.61 24.57 -20.35
N LEU A 334 1.74 23.49 -19.57
CA LEU A 334 2.02 22.15 -20.10
C LEU A 334 0.82 21.21 -19.96
N PHE A 335 0.16 21.20 -18.79
CA PHE A 335 -0.85 20.20 -18.41
C PHE A 335 -2.18 20.85 -18.00
N ARG A 336 -2.68 21.77 -18.82
CA ARG A 336 -3.87 22.56 -18.47
C ARG A 336 -5.12 21.67 -18.35
N GLY A 337 -5.66 21.57 -17.14
CA GLY A 337 -6.82 20.71 -16.83
C GLY A 337 -6.45 19.24 -16.60
N GLU A 338 -5.15 18.94 -16.45
CA GLU A 338 -4.60 17.62 -16.12
C GLU A 338 -3.77 17.72 -14.83
N GLU A 339 -4.39 18.16 -13.72
CA GLU A 339 -3.69 18.49 -12.47
C GLU A 339 -2.86 17.32 -11.92
N ALA A 340 -3.40 16.10 -11.95
CA ALA A 340 -2.68 14.91 -11.48
C ALA A 340 -1.40 14.64 -12.30
N ARG A 341 -1.46 14.89 -13.61
CA ARG A 341 -0.31 14.72 -14.51
C ARG A 341 0.76 15.79 -14.24
N ALA A 342 0.33 17.03 -13.98
CA ALA A 342 1.22 18.12 -13.60
C ALA A 342 1.96 17.82 -12.28
N ILE A 343 1.25 17.28 -11.29
CA ILE A 343 1.82 16.88 -9.99
C ILE A 343 2.90 15.82 -10.20
N ASN A 344 2.55 14.70 -10.85
CA ASN A 344 3.49 13.61 -11.09
C ASN A 344 4.76 14.07 -11.84
N TRP A 345 4.59 14.94 -12.84
CA TRP A 345 5.71 15.46 -13.61
C TRP A 345 6.63 16.38 -12.79
N VAL A 346 6.06 17.20 -11.90
CA VAL A 346 6.83 18.06 -10.98
C VAL A 346 7.58 17.22 -9.96
N ASP A 347 6.94 16.20 -9.40
CA ASP A 347 7.55 15.32 -8.40
C ASP A 347 8.68 14.49 -9.02
N TYR A 348 8.52 14.03 -10.26
CA TYR A 348 9.59 13.38 -11.01
C TYR A 348 10.78 14.33 -11.29
N ALA A 349 10.52 15.62 -11.60
CA ALA A 349 11.57 16.60 -11.78
C ALA A 349 12.37 16.83 -10.48
N GLN A 350 11.69 16.88 -9.33
CA GLN A 350 12.31 16.96 -8.01
C GLN A 350 13.16 15.73 -7.69
N TYR A 351 12.64 14.53 -7.95
CA TYR A 351 13.38 13.28 -7.80
C TYR A 351 14.68 13.29 -8.62
N LEU A 352 14.61 13.67 -9.90
CA LEU A 352 15.78 13.76 -10.78
C LEU A 352 16.81 14.76 -10.28
N ALA A 353 16.37 15.87 -9.69
CA ALA A 353 17.26 16.85 -9.08
C ALA A 353 17.91 16.31 -7.80
N ALA A 354 17.13 15.74 -6.88
CA ALA A 354 17.62 15.20 -5.60
C ALA A 354 18.62 14.05 -5.79
N SER A 355 18.38 13.21 -6.81
CA SER A 355 19.24 12.10 -7.29
C SER A 355 20.32 12.53 -8.28
N ASN A 356 20.73 13.80 -8.29
CA ASN A 356 21.83 14.31 -9.12
C ASN A 356 21.81 13.89 -10.59
N THR A 357 20.63 13.71 -11.18
CA THR A 357 20.56 13.44 -12.60
C THR A 357 21.09 14.68 -13.32
N PRO A 358 22.10 14.57 -14.21
CA PRO A 358 22.65 15.73 -14.89
C PRO A 358 21.54 16.58 -15.52
N PRO A 359 21.48 17.91 -15.32
CA PRO A 359 20.32 18.72 -15.67
C PRO A 359 19.84 18.59 -17.13
N ALA A 360 20.78 18.43 -18.07
CA ALA A 360 20.45 18.21 -19.48
C ALA A 360 19.80 16.84 -19.73
N GLN A 361 20.25 15.80 -19.02
CA GLN A 361 19.64 14.47 -19.08
C GLN A 361 18.27 14.47 -18.41
N ALA A 362 18.16 15.10 -17.23
CA ALA A 362 16.89 15.23 -16.52
C ALA A 362 15.83 15.95 -17.37
N MET A 363 16.20 17.08 -18.01
CA MET A 363 15.32 17.77 -18.95
C MET A 363 14.92 16.88 -20.14
N GLY A 364 15.85 16.10 -20.70
CA GLY A 364 15.52 15.14 -21.75
C GLY A 364 14.47 14.11 -21.33
N LEU A 365 14.64 13.51 -20.14
CA LEU A 365 13.69 12.55 -19.58
C LEU A 365 12.31 13.18 -19.35
N LEU A 366 12.26 14.39 -18.76
CA LEU A 366 11.02 15.10 -18.50
C LEU A 366 10.22 15.45 -19.77
N LEU A 367 10.91 15.69 -20.89
CA LEU A 367 10.26 16.03 -22.16
C LEU A 367 9.83 14.78 -22.93
N ASP A 368 10.68 13.76 -22.97
CA ASP A 368 10.45 12.54 -23.75
C ASP A 368 9.34 11.67 -23.12
N ASP A 369 9.31 11.54 -21.79
CA ASP A 369 8.38 10.66 -21.08
C ASP A 369 6.92 11.11 -21.24
N GLU A 370 6.69 12.42 -21.18
CA GLU A 370 5.36 13.03 -21.31
C GLU A 370 5.03 13.50 -22.73
N GLY A 371 5.95 13.32 -23.69
CA GLY A 371 5.77 13.77 -25.07
C GLY A 371 5.49 15.27 -25.18
N ILE A 372 6.20 16.09 -24.41
CA ILE A 372 5.98 17.54 -24.33
C ILE A 372 6.27 18.19 -25.68
N VAL A 373 5.28 18.92 -26.20
CA VAL A 373 5.41 19.75 -27.40
C VAL A 373 5.20 21.20 -26.99
N PHE A 374 6.19 22.04 -27.27
CA PHE A 374 6.12 23.46 -26.98
C PHE A 374 5.36 24.24 -28.05
N ASP A 375 4.62 25.26 -27.62
CA ASP A 375 3.97 26.25 -28.48
C ASP A 375 5.00 27.10 -29.22
N ASP A 376 6.05 27.55 -28.52
CA ASP A 376 7.14 28.34 -29.06
C ASP A 376 8.45 28.23 -28.26
N ASP A 377 9.54 28.79 -28.82
CA ASP A 377 10.86 28.81 -28.17
C ASP A 377 10.84 29.58 -26.83
N ARG A 378 9.91 30.52 -26.62
CA ARG A 378 9.87 31.29 -25.36
C ARG A 378 9.36 30.40 -24.23
N GLN A 379 8.34 29.59 -24.48
CA GLN A 379 7.84 28.62 -23.53
C GLN A 379 8.93 27.62 -23.14
N ALA A 380 9.69 27.12 -24.11
CA ALA A 380 10.82 26.22 -23.85
C ALA A 380 11.91 26.89 -22.98
N ASN A 381 12.29 28.13 -23.29
CA ASN A 381 13.30 28.86 -22.52
C ASN A 381 12.83 29.22 -21.11
N GLU A 382 11.55 29.58 -20.94
CA GLU A 382 10.95 29.83 -19.61
C GLU A 382 10.98 28.57 -18.75
N LEU A 383 10.60 27.42 -19.33
CA LEU A 383 10.68 26.14 -18.65
C LEU A 383 12.11 25.83 -18.19
N ILE A 384 13.10 25.98 -19.09
CA ILE A 384 14.51 25.71 -18.78
C ILE A 384 14.96 26.59 -17.60
N GLY A 385 14.63 27.87 -17.60
CA GLY A 385 14.96 28.79 -16.51
C GLY A 385 14.38 28.31 -15.17
N LEU A 386 13.07 28.06 -15.13
CA LEU A 386 12.37 27.59 -13.93
C LEU A 386 12.90 26.24 -13.44
N PHE A 387 13.26 25.33 -14.35
CA PHE A 387 13.87 24.05 -14.01
C PHE A 387 15.23 24.24 -13.31
N PHE A 388 16.10 25.10 -13.84
CA PHE A 388 17.40 25.37 -13.19
C PHE A 388 17.25 26.08 -11.84
N ASP A 389 16.30 27.01 -11.71
CA ASP A 389 16.03 27.67 -10.44
C ASP A 389 15.59 26.64 -9.38
N MET A 390 14.65 25.76 -9.75
CA MET A 390 14.19 24.66 -8.90
C MET A 390 15.33 23.70 -8.53
N VAL A 391 16.11 23.21 -9.51
CA VAL A 391 17.27 22.32 -9.26
C VAL A 391 18.26 22.94 -8.28
N ASN A 392 18.56 24.25 -8.40
CA ASN A 392 19.51 24.92 -7.51
C ASN A 392 18.96 25.15 -6.08
N ALA A 393 17.64 25.10 -5.91
CA ALA A 393 16.94 25.18 -4.63
C ALA A 393 16.62 23.79 -4.03
N THR A 394 16.82 22.70 -4.77
CA THR A 394 16.55 21.33 -4.30
C THR A 394 17.71 20.79 -3.45
N ARG A 395 17.35 20.08 -2.37
CA ARG A 395 18.25 19.33 -1.49
C ARG A 395 18.78 18.09 -2.23
N MET A 396 20.09 17.87 -2.24
CA MET A 396 20.68 16.76 -3.02
C MET A 396 21.47 15.78 -2.14
N TRP A 397 21.39 14.50 -2.46
CA TRP A 397 22.10 13.45 -1.73
C TRP A 397 23.63 13.61 -1.80
N GLU A 398 24.18 13.97 -2.97
CA GLU A 398 25.63 14.21 -3.13
C GLU A 398 26.15 15.41 -2.32
N ASN A 399 25.22 16.28 -1.89
CA ASN A 399 25.47 17.49 -1.13
C ASN A 399 25.16 17.27 0.35
N ARG A 400 24.87 16.03 0.77
CA ARG A 400 24.49 15.66 2.14
C ARG A 400 23.33 16.51 2.65
N GLY A 401 22.31 16.67 1.81
CA GLY A 401 21.12 17.45 2.11
C GLY A 401 21.31 18.96 1.98
N HIS A 402 22.42 19.46 1.46
CA HIS A 402 22.51 20.88 1.09
C HIS A 402 21.95 21.11 -0.32
N THR A 403 21.43 22.32 -0.55
CA THR A 403 21.11 22.78 -1.91
C THR A 403 22.39 23.29 -2.61
N PRO A 404 22.44 23.27 -3.95
CA PRO A 404 23.52 23.93 -4.68
C PRO A 404 23.70 25.41 -4.33
N ASN A 405 22.60 26.14 -4.09
CA ASN A 405 22.64 27.56 -3.70
C ASN A 405 23.36 27.77 -2.35
N GLU A 406 23.05 26.97 -1.34
CA GLU A 406 23.69 27.07 -0.02
C GLU A 406 25.19 26.77 -0.08
N LEU A 407 25.59 25.74 -0.83
CA LEU A 407 27.00 25.41 -0.98
C LEU A 407 27.77 26.52 -1.71
N ARG A 408 27.16 27.17 -2.70
CA ARG A 408 27.76 28.30 -3.44
C ARG A 408 28.02 29.50 -2.54
N GLU A 409 27.11 29.81 -1.62
CA GLU A 409 27.25 30.92 -0.67
C GLU A 409 28.37 30.68 0.36
N SER A 410 28.77 29.42 0.56
CA SER A 410 29.78 29.01 1.56
C SER A 410 31.26 29.06 1.10
N GLY A 411 31.57 29.29 -0.18
CA GLY A 411 32.96 29.35 -0.70
C GLY A 411 33.28 28.32 -1.82
N PRO A 412 34.45 28.38 -2.48
CA PRO A 412 34.51 28.27 -3.93
C PRO A 412 34.55 26.83 -4.46
N LEU A 413 33.45 26.36 -5.05
CA LEU A 413 33.44 25.28 -6.05
C LEU A 413 32.56 25.65 -7.26
N LYS A 414 32.93 25.07 -8.41
CA LYS A 414 32.63 25.51 -9.78
C LYS A 414 31.14 25.54 -10.17
N VAL A 415 30.70 26.75 -10.50
CA VAL A 415 29.70 27.20 -11.49
C VAL A 415 29.07 26.13 -12.40
N LEU A 416 27.75 25.94 -12.30
CA LEU A 416 26.86 25.73 -13.45
C LEU A 416 26.21 27.09 -13.77
N SER A 417 26.84 27.90 -14.63
CA SER A 417 26.27 29.14 -15.10
C SER A 417 25.42 28.84 -16.33
N GLY A 418 24.11 28.99 -16.20
CA GLY A 418 23.23 29.26 -17.34
C GLY A 418 23.62 30.60 -17.94
N GLY A 419 24.25 30.58 -19.11
CA GLY A 419 24.69 31.79 -19.80
C GLY A 419 25.14 31.48 -21.21
N ALA A 420 24.40 32.00 -22.19
CA ALA A 420 24.66 31.89 -23.61
C ALA A 420 26.15 32.15 -23.94
N ALA A 421 26.81 31.17 -24.56
CA ALA A 421 28.15 31.30 -25.10
C ALA A 421 28.13 31.12 -26.62
N THR A 422 28.34 32.23 -27.30
CA THR A 422 28.70 32.33 -28.71
C THR A 422 30.01 31.59 -29.00
N GLY A 423 29.99 30.76 -30.05
CA GLY A 423 31.10 30.48 -30.97
C GLY A 423 32.46 30.09 -30.39
N GLY A 424 32.76 28.78 -30.41
CA GLY A 424 34.11 28.23 -30.36
C GLY A 424 34.12 26.79 -30.87
N GLY A 425 34.46 26.58 -32.14
CA GLY A 425 34.41 25.27 -32.79
C GLY A 425 35.59 24.37 -32.46
N GLN A 426 35.31 23.07 -32.24
CA GLN A 426 36.11 21.88 -32.60
C GLN A 426 35.47 20.59 -32.05
N PRO A 427 35.80 19.41 -32.61
CA PRO A 427 35.48 18.94 -33.96
C PRO A 427 34.10 18.23 -33.98
N VAL A 428 33.46 18.23 -35.14
CA VAL A 428 32.25 17.43 -35.36
C VAL A 428 32.66 15.96 -35.32
N SER A 429 32.37 15.26 -34.22
CA SER A 429 32.25 13.80 -34.27
C SER A 429 31.10 13.51 -35.23
N GLU A 430 31.36 12.85 -36.36
CA GLU A 430 30.30 12.35 -37.23
C GLU A 430 29.27 11.62 -36.37
N LYS A 431 28.07 12.19 -36.27
CA LYS A 431 26.97 11.60 -35.53
C LYS A 431 26.67 10.25 -36.18
N VAL A 432 27.07 9.15 -35.54
CA VAL A 432 26.76 7.81 -36.04
C VAL A 432 25.23 7.65 -35.99
N GLY A 433 24.61 7.39 -37.12
CA GLY A 433 23.18 7.20 -37.21
C GLY A 433 22.75 5.95 -36.44
N ARG A 434 21.59 6.00 -35.78
CA ARG A 434 21.05 4.89 -34.95
C ARG A 434 20.95 3.55 -35.72
N ASN A 435 20.90 3.60 -37.06
CA ASN A 435 20.85 2.42 -37.94
C ASN A 435 22.19 2.09 -38.66
N ASP A 436 23.25 2.88 -38.46
CA ASP A 436 24.56 2.68 -39.10
C ASP A 436 25.35 1.53 -38.45
N PRO A 437 26.35 0.96 -39.14
CA PRO A 437 27.25 -0.04 -38.55
C PRO A 437 27.92 0.49 -37.28
N CYS A 438 27.94 -0.34 -36.24
CA CYS A 438 28.47 0.04 -34.94
C CYS A 438 30.00 0.19 -34.98
N LEU A 439 30.50 1.30 -34.44
CA LEU A 439 31.91 1.68 -34.48
C LEU A 439 32.82 0.77 -33.64
N CYS A 440 32.28 -0.11 -32.80
CA CYS A 440 33.04 -1.12 -32.07
C CYS A 440 33.51 -2.31 -32.94
N GLY A 441 33.20 -2.29 -34.25
CA GLY A 441 33.63 -3.33 -35.19
C GLY A 441 32.81 -4.62 -35.16
N SER A 442 31.69 -4.64 -34.43
CA SER A 442 30.84 -5.83 -34.27
C SER A 442 30.04 -6.23 -35.51
N GLY A 443 29.99 -5.36 -36.54
CA GLY A 443 29.19 -5.55 -37.76
C GLY A 443 27.67 -5.38 -37.57
N LYS A 444 27.18 -5.09 -36.35
CA LYS A 444 25.76 -4.86 -36.04
C LYS A 444 25.38 -3.38 -36.16
N LYS A 445 24.09 -3.05 -36.29
CA LYS A 445 23.60 -1.65 -36.24
C LYS A 445 23.80 -1.03 -34.85
N TYR A 446 24.15 0.25 -34.77
CA TYR A 446 24.50 0.96 -33.54
C TYR A 446 23.47 0.76 -32.41
N LYS A 447 22.17 0.95 -32.69
CA LYS A 447 21.06 0.76 -31.70
C LYS A 447 20.89 -0.64 -31.13
N LYS A 448 21.53 -1.66 -31.71
CA LYS A 448 21.45 -3.05 -31.25
C LYS A 448 22.76 -3.53 -30.60
N CYS A 449 23.72 -2.63 -30.42
CA CYS A 449 25.02 -2.94 -29.82
C CYS A 449 25.37 -1.91 -28.74
N CYS A 450 26.20 -0.91 -29.05
CA CYS A 450 26.66 0.08 -28.08
C CYS A 450 25.67 1.23 -27.84
N GLY A 451 24.65 1.38 -28.69
CA GLY A 451 23.56 2.34 -28.51
C GLY A 451 22.32 1.73 -27.85
N LYS A 452 22.51 0.78 -26.95
CA LYS A 452 21.47 0.22 -26.08
C LYS A 452 21.40 0.99 -24.78
#